data_AF-A0A965AK57-F1
#
_entry.id   AF-A0A965AK57-F1
#
_cell.length_a   1.000
_cell.length_b   1.000
_cell.length_c   1.000
_cell.angle_alpha   90.00
_cell.angle_beta   90.00
_cell.angle_gamma   90.00
#
_symmetry.space_group_name_H-M   'P 1'
#
loop_
_entity.id
_entity.type
_entity.pdbx_description
1 polymer ?
#
loop_
_entity_poly.entity_id
_entity_poly.type
_entity_poly.pdbx_seq_one_letter_code
_entity_poly.pdbx_strand_id
1 'polypeptide(L)' 'HHGHPNGEEVFVIDGEFEDEFGVYPAGTWTRSPPGSAHTVRSPKGAILYVRFGGIVP' A
#
# COMPACT_ATOMS: atom_id res chain seq x y z
N HIS A 1 -5.07 -8.19 7.86
CA HIS A 1 -3.90 -8.97 7.46
C HIS A 1 -4.15 -9.68 6.14
N HIS A 2 -3.33 -9.43 5.12
CA HIS A 2 -3.34 -10.12 3.83
C HIS A 2 -1.92 -10.11 3.23
N GLY A 3 -1.68 -10.94 2.21
CA GLY A 3 -0.37 -11.08 1.56
C GLY A 3 -0.38 -10.69 0.08
N HIS A 4 0.79 -10.29 -0.41
CA HIS A 4 1.05 -9.85 -1.79
C HIS A 4 2.04 -10.80 -2.48
N PRO A 5 1.57 -11.94 -3.03
CA PRO A 5 2.47 -12.95 -3.60
C PRO A 5 3.31 -12.43 -4.76
N ASN A 6 2.80 -11.44 -5.50
CA ASN A 6 3.48 -10.83 -6.67
C ASN A 6 3.86 -9.35 -6.44
N GLY A 7 3.76 -8.87 -5.19
CA GLY A 7 3.98 -7.46 -4.82
C GLY A 7 2.79 -6.54 -5.08
N GLU A 8 2.88 -5.32 -4.54
CA GLU A 8 1.88 -4.25 -4.64
C GLU A 8 2.58 -2.89 -4.74
N GLU A 9 2.02 -2.01 -5.59
CA GLU A 9 2.42 -0.60 -5.69
C GLU A 9 1.20 0.27 -5.36
N VAL A 10 1.36 1.21 -4.43
CA VAL A 10 0.30 2.13 -4.02
C VAL A 10 0.76 3.57 -4.16
N PHE A 11 -0.05 4.39 -4.82
CA PHE A 11 0.07 5.84 -4.77
C PHE A 11 -1.16 6.43 -4.09
N VAL A 12 -0.94 7.25 -3.05
CA VAL A 12 -2.00 7.90 -2.29
C VAL A 12 -2.40 9.19 -2.99
N ILE A 13 -3.58 9.21 -3.60
CA ILE A 13 -4.10 10.38 -4.34
C ILE A 13 -4.65 11.41 -3.36
N ASP A 14 -5.43 10.97 -2.37
CA ASP A 14 -6.04 11.80 -1.35
C ASP A 14 -6.17 11.03 -0.02
N GLY A 15 -6.20 11.75 1.10
CA GLY A 15 -6.29 11.16 2.44
C GLY A 15 -5.00 10.47 2.92
N GLU A 16 -5.14 9.39 3.68
CA GLU A 16 -4.01 8.61 4.23
C GLU A 16 -4.37 7.13 4.41
N PHE A 17 -3.44 6.23 4.12
CA PHE A 17 -3.52 4.84 4.59
C PHE A 17 -2.41 4.56 5.60
N GLU A 18 -2.60 3.55 6.45
CA GLU A 18 -1.64 3.14 7.46
C GLU A 18 -1.54 1.62 7.54
N ASP A 19 -0.36 1.13 7.89
CA ASP A 19 -0.10 -0.27 8.24
C ASP A 19 0.83 -0.36 9.46
N GLU A 20 1.35 -1.55 9.74
CA GLU A 20 2.24 -1.80 10.88
C GLU A 20 3.57 -1.01 10.83
N PHE A 21 3.93 -0.43 9.68
CA PHE A 21 5.18 0.31 9.49
C PHE A 21 4.99 1.83 9.51
N GLY A 22 3.76 2.35 9.42
CA GLY A 22 3.48 3.76 9.60
C GLY A 22 2.25 4.28 8.87
N VAL A 23 2.18 5.61 8.76
CA VAL A 23 1.11 6.35 8.09
C VAL A 23 1.66 6.95 6.80
N TYR A 24 0.91 6.79 5.72
CA TYR A 24 1.27 7.18 4.36
C TYR A 24 0.24 8.20 3.83
N PRO A 25 0.53 9.52 3.95
CA PRO A 25 -0.39 10.57 3.51
C PRO A 25 -0.40 10.74 1.98
N ALA A 26 -1.35 11.53 1.48
CA ALA A 26 -1.44 11.93 0.07
C ALA A 26 -0.09 12.37 -0.50
N GLY A 27 0.21 11.91 -1.73
CA GLY A 27 1.50 12.07 -2.38
C GLY A 27 2.53 10.99 -2.07
N THR A 28 2.24 10.07 -1.14
CA THR A 28 3.14 8.94 -0.87
C THR A 28 3.04 7.89 -1.96
N TRP A 29 4.20 7.34 -2.35
CA TRP A 29 4.31 6.16 -3.19
C TRP A 29 5.00 5.04 -2.40
N THR A 30 4.30 3.92 -2.21
CA THR A 30 4.85 2.72 -1.57
C THR A 30 4.99 1.57 -2.56
N ARG A 31 5.97 0.70 -2.28
CA ARG A 31 6.20 -0.54 -3.02
C ARG A 31 6.38 -1.67 -2.01
N SER A 32 5.45 -2.61 -2.03
CA SER A 32 5.47 -3.83 -1.22
C SER A 32 6.06 -4.96 -2.08
N PRO A 33 7.24 -5.51 -1.75
CA PRO A 33 7.86 -6.57 -2.55
C PRO A 33 7.02 -7.85 -2.62
N PRO A 34 7.26 -8.73 -3.61
CA PRO A 34 6.70 -10.08 -3.61
C PRO A 34 6.96 -10.82 -2.30
N GLY A 35 5.92 -11.44 -1.75
CA GLY A 35 5.97 -12.17 -0.47
C GLY A 35 5.73 -11.29 0.77
N SER A 36 5.55 -9.98 0.59
CA SER A 36 5.14 -9.08 1.69
C SER A 36 3.71 -9.40 2.17
N ALA A 37 3.42 -9.04 3.42
CA ALA A 37 2.10 -9.13 4.02
C ALA A 37 1.95 -8.02 5.09
N HIS A 38 0.73 -7.49 5.22
CA HIS A 38 0.44 -6.40 6.15
C HIS A 38 -1.07 -6.27 6.44
N THR A 39 -1.42 -5.38 7.37
CA THR A 39 -2.81 -5.00 7.69
C THR A 39 -3.04 -3.53 7.42
N VAL A 40 -3.52 -3.23 6.21
CA VAL A 40 -3.89 -1.88 5.81
C VAL A 40 -5.15 -1.39 6.52
N ARG A 41 -5.14 -0.13 6.94
CA ARG A 41 -6.28 0.63 7.46
C ARG A 41 -6.26 2.05 6.89
N SER A 42 -7.40 2.73 6.98
CA SER A 42 -7.51 4.15 6.66
C SER A 42 -8.64 4.78 7.48
N PRO A 43 -8.38 5.17 8.75
CA PRO A 43 -9.42 5.70 9.64
C PRO A 43 -10.09 6.97 9.13
N LYS A 44 -9.35 7.81 8.38
CA LYS A 44 -9.84 9.08 7.80
C LYS A 44 -10.29 8.95 6.34
N GLY A 45 -10.16 7.77 5.74
CA GLY A 45 -10.39 7.54 4.32
C GLY A 45 -9.19 7.91 3.45
N ALA A 46 -9.12 7.26 2.28
CA ALA A 46 -8.11 7.52 1.26
C ALA A 46 -8.64 7.20 -0.13
N ILE A 47 -8.12 7.91 -1.13
CA ILE A 47 -8.23 7.55 -2.54
C ILE A 47 -6.85 7.03 -2.97
N LEU A 48 -6.81 5.78 -3.41
CA LEU A 48 -5.57 5.10 -3.77
C LEU A 48 -5.58 4.72 -5.25
N TYR A 49 -4.47 4.94 -5.94
CA TYR A 49 -4.14 4.18 -7.13
C TYR A 49 -3.36 2.95 -6.68
N VAL A 50 -3.84 1.76 -7.02
CA VAL A 50 -3.24 0.49 -6.62
C VAL A 50 -2.94 -0.34 -7.86
N ARG A 51 -1.71 -0.85 -7.93
CA ARG A 51 -1.28 -1.85 -8.92
C ARG A 51 -0.87 -3.12 -8.19
N PHE A 52 -1.52 -4.23 -8.54
CA PHE A 52 -1.15 -5.55 -8.05
C PHE A 52 -0.18 -6.24 -9.01
N GLY A 53 0.82 -6.92 -8.47
CA GLY A 53 1.73 -7.73 -9.26
C GLY A 53 2.72 -6.93 -10.11
N GLY A 54 3.54 -7.66 -10.88
CA GLY A 54 4.47 -7.05 -11.84
C GLY A 54 5.63 -6.28 -11.19
N ILE A 55 5.86 -6.49 -9.90
CA ILE A 55 7.06 -6.08 -9.19
C ILE A 55 8.02 -7.28 -9.24
N VAL A 56 8.94 -7.24 -10.19
CA VAL A 56 10.05 -8.21 -10.26
C VAL A 56 11.18 -7.78 -9.31
N PRO A 57 11.91 -8.73 -8.71
CA PRO A 57 13.09 -8.43 -7.88
C PRO A 57 14.12 -7.56 -8.60
#